data_AF-A0A1Q5BFS0-F1
#
_entry.id   AF-A0A1Q5BFS0-F1
#
_cell.length_a   1.000
_cell.length_b   1.000
_cell.length_c   1.000
_cell.angle_alpha   90.00
_cell.angle_beta   90.00
_cell.angle_gamma   90.00
#
_symmetry.space_group_name_H-M   'P 1'
#
loop_
_entity.id
_entity.type
_entity.pdbx_description
1 polymer ?
#
loop_
_entity_poly.entity_id
_entity_poly.type
_entity_poly.pdbx_seq_one_letter_code
_entity_poly.pdbx_strand_id
1 'polypeptide(L)'
;MHFSSDDLVCRIACNLEQVHTAEEAMRAWLPLVSELQPVSAAFEAAHPDGLRRGYLADLLVVSPLQEDGAGGGSTRSRLLATVEALAARLGLDPAGFVADEDGVGGVLDVKDENDGSPYGAYLILALTGADPLNPGGEEMDYEDTGEDLL
;
A
#
# COMPACT_ATOMS: atom_id res chain seq x y z
N MET A 1 -15.96 4.87 -1.68
CA MET A 1 -15.23 4.50 -2.92
C MET A 1 -15.66 3.11 -3.40
N HIS A 2 -15.93 2.90 -4.69
CA HIS A 2 -16.26 1.59 -5.26
C HIS A 2 -15.10 1.05 -6.10
N PHE A 3 -14.63 -0.17 -5.83
CA PHE A 3 -13.61 -0.87 -6.65
C PHE A 3 -14.30 -1.75 -7.70
N SER A 4 -13.76 -1.78 -8.91
CA SER A 4 -14.15 -2.72 -9.96
C SER A 4 -13.63 -4.12 -9.66
N SER A 5 -14.30 -5.17 -10.16
CA SER A 5 -13.82 -6.56 -10.03
C SER A 5 -12.44 -6.81 -10.64
N ASP A 6 -11.97 -5.91 -11.50
CA ASP A 6 -10.66 -5.98 -12.16
C ASP A 6 -9.63 -4.99 -11.55
N ASP A 7 -9.98 -4.30 -10.47
CA ASP A 7 -9.05 -3.43 -9.78
C ASP A 7 -8.18 -4.25 -8.83
N LEU A 8 -6.86 -4.07 -8.90
CA LEU A 8 -5.99 -4.51 -7.83
C LEU A 8 -5.86 -3.39 -6.79
N VAL A 9 -6.32 -3.67 -5.58
CA VAL A 9 -6.27 -2.76 -4.46
C VAL A 9 -5.14 -3.15 -3.52
N CYS A 10 -4.20 -2.24 -3.31
CA CYS A 10 -3.05 -2.43 -2.45
C CYS A 10 -3.11 -1.45 -1.26
N ARG A 11 -3.05 -1.97 -0.03
CA ARG A 11 -2.74 -1.18 1.16
C ARG A 11 -1.28 -1.33 1.52
N ILE A 12 -0.61 -0.21 1.73
CA ILE A 12 0.82 -0.13 1.96
C ILE A 12 1.05 0.61 3.27
N ALA A 13 1.78 -0.02 4.20
CA ALA A 13 2.20 0.64 5.43
C ALA A 13 3.72 0.88 5.41
N CYS A 14 4.10 2.12 5.70
CA CYS A 14 5.47 2.63 5.61
C CYS A 14 5.84 3.45 6.85
N ASN A 15 7.14 3.54 7.18
CA ASN A 15 7.63 4.45 8.21
C ASN A 15 8.91 5.22 7.82
N LEU A 16 8.98 6.48 8.24
CA LEU A 16 10.17 7.34 8.21
C LEU A 16 10.76 7.45 9.61
N GLU A 17 11.75 6.62 9.93
CA GLU A 17 12.39 6.61 11.26
C GLU A 17 13.32 7.81 11.50
N GLN A 18 13.99 8.27 10.45
CA GLN A 18 15.07 9.27 10.54
C GLN A 18 14.57 10.71 10.54
N VAL A 19 13.24 10.91 10.49
CA VAL A 19 12.62 12.22 10.42
C VAL A 19 12.01 12.57 11.77
N HIS A 20 12.15 13.83 12.18
CA HIS A 20 11.77 14.28 13.52
C HIS A 20 10.65 15.32 13.53
N THR A 21 10.29 15.87 12.38
CA THR A 21 9.20 16.85 12.26
C THR A 21 8.19 16.44 11.19
N ALA A 22 6.93 16.85 11.38
CA ALA A 22 5.86 16.57 10.43
C ALA A 22 6.14 17.20 9.06
N GLU A 23 6.73 18.41 9.02
CA GLU A 23 7.07 19.09 7.79
C GLU A 23 8.12 18.33 6.97
N GLU A 24 9.18 17.85 7.62
CA GLU A 24 10.18 17.01 6.96
C GLU A 24 9.56 15.69 6.48
N ALA A 25 8.65 15.10 7.25
CA ALA A 25 8.00 13.84 6.90
C ALA A 25 7.13 14.00 5.65
N MET A 26 6.32 15.06 5.59
CA MET A 26 5.53 15.38 4.40
C MET A 26 6.43 15.55 3.17
N ARG A 27 7.52 16.32 3.28
CA ARG A 27 8.46 16.53 2.16
C ARG A 27 9.09 15.23 1.69
N ALA A 28 9.41 14.33 2.61
CA ALA A 28 9.97 13.02 2.30
C ALA A 28 8.94 12.10 1.62
N TRP A 29 7.66 12.18 2.00
CA TRP A 29 6.58 11.41 1.39
C TRP A 29 6.14 11.90 0.01
N LEU A 30 6.27 13.19 -0.29
CA LEU A 30 5.80 13.78 -1.54
C LEU A 30 6.23 13.02 -2.80
N PRO A 31 7.50 12.58 -2.99
CA PRO A 31 7.89 11.81 -4.16
C PRO A 31 7.14 10.48 -4.29
N LEU A 32 7.01 9.74 -3.19
CA LEU A 32 6.32 8.44 -3.18
C LEU A 32 4.82 8.60 -3.46
N VAL A 33 4.17 9.56 -2.82
CA VAL A 33 2.74 9.85 -3.02
C VAL A 33 2.49 10.32 -4.46
N SER A 34 3.38 11.17 -5.00
CA SER A 34 3.27 11.66 -6.38
C SER A 34 3.43 10.54 -7.40
N GLU A 35 4.31 9.57 -7.11
CA GLU A 35 4.56 8.42 -7.99
C GLU A 35 3.44 7.39 -7.93
N LEU A 36 3.03 6.99 -6.72
CA LEU A 36 2.03 5.93 -6.53
C LEU A 36 0.59 6.42 -6.74
N GLN A 37 0.35 7.73 -6.64
CA GLN A 37 -0.96 8.36 -6.76
C GLN A 37 -2.04 7.63 -5.93
N PRO A 38 -1.83 7.45 -4.61
CA PRO A 38 -2.78 6.74 -3.79
C PRO A 38 -4.13 7.44 -3.80
N VAL A 39 -5.20 6.64 -3.77
CA VAL A 39 -6.58 7.12 -3.72
C VAL A 39 -6.98 7.54 -2.31
N SER A 40 -6.26 7.05 -1.30
CA SER A 40 -6.33 7.50 0.09
C SER A 40 -4.94 7.42 0.73
N ALA A 41 -4.59 8.41 1.54
CA ALA A 41 -3.33 8.44 2.28
C ALA A 41 -3.56 9.00 3.68
N ALA A 42 -3.14 8.27 4.70
CA ALA A 42 -3.12 8.72 6.08
C ALA A 42 -1.69 8.81 6.58
N PHE A 43 -1.37 9.90 7.27
CA PHE A 43 -0.05 10.15 7.85
C PHE A 43 -0.19 10.44 9.34
N GLU A 44 0.63 9.78 10.15
CA GLU A 44 0.62 9.99 11.59
C GLU A 44 2.03 9.93 12.18
N ALA A 45 2.22 10.57 13.33
CA ALA A 45 3.41 10.33 14.12
C ALA A 45 3.26 9.00 14.85
N ALA A 46 4.31 8.17 14.84
CA ALA A 46 4.30 6.92 15.57
C ALA A 46 4.11 7.18 17.08
N HIS A 47 3.26 6.37 17.71
CA HIS A 47 3.05 6.48 19.15
C HIS A 47 4.35 6.15 19.92
N PRO A 48 4.71 6.88 20.98
CA PRO A 48 5.95 6.63 21.75
C PRO A 48 6.04 5.21 22.32
N ASP A 49 4.90 4.63 22.70
CA ASP A 49 4.78 3.26 23.21
C ASP A 49 4.55 2.21 22.10
N GLY A 50 4.50 2.65 20.84
CA GLY A 50 4.33 1.80 19.67
C GLY A 50 5.61 1.03 19.32
N LEU A 51 5.46 -0.02 18.53
CA LEU A 51 6.60 -0.80 18.03
C LEU A 51 7.40 -0.03 16.96
N ARG A 52 6.72 0.80 16.17
CA ARG A 52 7.31 1.61 15.10
C ARG A 52 7.70 2.99 15.61
N ARG A 53 8.65 3.62 14.92
CA ARG A 53 9.19 4.94 15.26
C ARG A 53 9.06 5.92 14.10
N GLY A 54 9.12 7.20 14.43
CA GLY A 54 9.13 8.29 13.44
C GLY A 54 7.73 8.63 12.94
N TYR A 55 7.55 8.73 11.63
CA TYR A 55 6.28 9.05 10.99
C TYR A 55 5.79 7.88 10.13
N LEU A 56 4.53 7.50 10.31
CA LEU A 56 3.89 6.40 9.62
C LEU A 56 3.07 6.93 8.44
N ALA A 57 2.93 6.11 7.42
CA ALA A 57 2.03 6.32 6.30
C ALA A 57 1.24 5.04 6.01
N ASP A 58 -0.08 5.17 5.87
CA ASP A 58 -0.97 4.16 5.29
C ASP A 58 -1.45 4.69 3.94
N LEU A 59 -1.11 3.98 2.87
CA LEU A 59 -1.45 4.35 1.50
C LEU A 59 -2.36 3.29 0.89
N LEU A 60 -3.46 3.72 0.29
CA LEU A 60 -4.34 2.88 -0.52
C LEU A 60 -4.10 3.21 -1.99
N VAL A 61 -3.60 2.24 -2.75
CA VAL A 61 -3.30 2.38 -4.18
C VAL A 61 -4.20 1.43 -4.96
N VAL A 62 -4.78 1.94 -6.04
CA VAL A 62 -5.62 1.15 -6.94
C VAL A 62 -4.97 1.11 -8.31
N SER A 63 -4.72 -0.09 -8.82
CA SER A 63 -4.17 -0.30 -10.15
C SER A 63 -5.14 -1.14 -10.98
N PRO A 64 -5.56 -0.67 -12.16
CA PRO A 64 -6.38 -1.49 -13.04
C PRO A 64 -5.56 -2.69 -13.53
N LEU A 65 -6.08 -3.90 -13.35
CA LEU A 65 -5.45 -5.09 -13.93
C LEU A 65 -5.65 -5.06 -15.45
N GLN A 66 -4.61 -4.66 -16.19
CA GLN A 66 -4.69 -4.61 -17.65
C GLN A 66 -4.99 -6.00 -18.23
N GLU A 67 -5.99 -6.07 -19.10
CA GLU A 67 -6.23 -7.23 -19.98
C GLU A 67 -5.29 -7.15 -21.18
N ASP A 68 -4.14 -7.82 -21.14
CA ASP A 68 -3.35 -7.98 -22.36
C ASP A 68 -3.91 -9.14 -23.20
N GLY A 69 -4.29 -8.80 -24.44
CA GLY A 69 -4.95 -9.70 -25.39
C GLY A 69 -4.19 -10.99 -25.68
N ALA A 70 -4.95 -12.06 -25.93
CA ALA A 70 -4.57 -13.39 -26.43
C ALA A 70 -3.48 -14.21 -25.70
N GLY A 71 -2.74 -13.61 -24.76
CA GLY A 71 -1.74 -14.29 -23.91
C GLY A 71 -2.02 -14.18 -22.40
N GLY A 72 -3.24 -13.74 -22.04
CA GLY A 72 -3.64 -13.33 -20.69
C GLY A 72 -3.16 -14.24 -19.57
N GLY A 73 -2.23 -13.73 -18.76
CA GLY A 73 -1.82 -14.37 -17.52
C GLY A 73 -3.00 -14.49 -16.55
N SER A 74 -3.01 -15.56 -15.76
CA SER A 74 -4.01 -15.76 -14.69
C SER A 74 -4.08 -14.53 -13.76
N THR A 75 -5.23 -14.28 -13.11
CA THR A 75 -5.37 -13.20 -12.10
C THR A 75 -4.21 -13.21 -11.10
N ARG A 76 -3.84 -14.41 -10.64
CA ARG A 76 -2.67 -14.64 -9.79
C ARG A 76 -1.36 -14.15 -10.40
N SER A 77 -1.10 -14.42 -11.67
CA SER A 77 0.13 -13.97 -12.35
C SER A 77 0.20 -12.44 -12.43
N ARG A 78 -0.94 -11.78 -12.65
CA ARG A 78 -1.02 -10.31 -12.72
C ARG A 78 -0.85 -9.68 -11.33
N LEU A 79 -1.54 -10.22 -10.31
CA LEU A 79 -1.34 -9.87 -8.90
C LEU A 79 0.14 -9.91 -8.54
N LEU A 80 0.80 -11.05 -8.80
CA LEU A 80 2.22 -11.24 -8.47
C LEU A 80 3.11 -10.23 -9.19
N ALA A 81 2.90 -9.98 -10.48
CA ALA A 81 3.71 -9.02 -11.24
C ALA A 81 3.56 -7.59 -10.70
N THR A 82 2.34 -7.16 -10.37
CA THR A 82 2.11 -5.82 -9.82
C THR A 82 2.71 -5.68 -8.41
N VAL A 83 2.51 -6.68 -7.54
CA VAL A 83 3.08 -6.66 -6.19
C VAL A 83 4.61 -6.74 -6.24
N GLU A 84 5.19 -7.50 -7.16
CA GLU A 84 6.65 -7.60 -7.33
C GLU A 84 7.26 -6.24 -7.67
N ALA A 85 6.67 -5.53 -8.63
CA ALA A 85 7.10 -4.18 -9.00
C ALA A 85 6.97 -3.19 -7.82
N LEU A 86 5.86 -3.27 -7.09
CA LEU A 86 5.60 -2.41 -5.93
C LEU A 86 6.56 -2.69 -4.77
N ALA A 87 6.75 -3.96 -4.42
CA ALA A 87 7.67 -4.40 -3.37
C ALA A 87 9.11 -3.97 -3.69
N ALA A 88 9.59 -4.23 -4.90
CA ALA A 88 10.91 -3.80 -5.34
C ALA A 88 11.08 -2.27 -5.25
N ARG A 89 10.05 -1.51 -5.63
CA ARG A 89 10.08 -0.04 -5.55
C ARG A 89 10.17 0.46 -4.10
N LEU A 90 9.54 -0.24 -3.17
CA LEU A 90 9.52 0.09 -1.75
C LEU A 90 10.74 -0.43 -0.98
N GLY A 91 11.62 -1.20 -1.63
CA GLY A 91 12.76 -1.86 -1.00
C GLY A 91 12.36 -3.06 -0.14
N LEU A 92 11.28 -3.74 -0.52
CA LEU A 92 10.85 -5.00 0.07
C LEU A 92 11.32 -6.17 -0.80
N ASP A 93 11.64 -7.30 -0.19
CA ASP A 93 11.90 -8.55 -0.93
C ASP A 93 10.57 -9.10 -1.49
N PRO A 94 10.36 -9.09 -2.82
CA PRO A 94 9.14 -9.60 -3.42
C PRO A 94 8.89 -11.08 -3.13
N ALA A 95 9.95 -11.86 -2.88
CA ALA A 95 9.83 -13.28 -2.55
C ALA A 95 9.11 -13.52 -1.21
N GLY A 96 9.01 -12.49 -0.36
CA GLY A 96 8.27 -12.53 0.90
C GLY A 96 6.74 -12.44 0.74
N PHE A 97 6.23 -12.15 -0.46
CA PHE A 97 4.78 -12.08 -0.68
C PHE A 97 4.14 -13.48 -0.68
N VAL A 98 3.11 -13.64 0.13
CA VAL A 98 2.31 -14.87 0.24
C VAL A 98 0.93 -14.61 -0.35
N ALA A 99 0.68 -15.18 -1.53
CA ALA A 99 -0.65 -15.18 -2.15
C ALA A 99 -1.61 -16.12 -1.40
N ASP A 100 -2.90 -15.76 -1.37
CA ASP A 100 -3.95 -16.61 -0.85
C ASP A 100 -4.21 -17.86 -1.72
N GLU A 101 -5.07 -18.76 -1.23
CA GLU A 101 -5.39 -20.01 -1.92
C GLU A 101 -6.09 -19.78 -3.26
N ASP A 102 -6.91 -18.73 -3.33
CA ASP A 102 -7.71 -18.36 -4.50
C ASP A 102 -6.90 -17.59 -5.57
N GLY A 103 -5.71 -17.09 -5.20
CA GLY A 103 -4.83 -16.30 -6.05
C GLY A 103 -5.38 -14.92 -6.39
N VAL A 104 -6.28 -14.37 -5.57
CA VAL A 104 -6.92 -13.06 -5.78
C VAL A 104 -6.33 -11.97 -4.88
N GLY A 105 -5.58 -12.35 -3.86
CA GLY A 105 -4.93 -11.46 -2.93
C GLY A 105 -3.73 -12.09 -2.23
N GLY A 106 -3.23 -11.39 -1.22
CA GLY A 106 -2.12 -11.85 -0.42
C GLY A 106 -1.52 -10.77 0.46
N VAL A 107 -0.44 -11.15 1.16
CA VAL A 107 0.26 -10.30 2.11
C VAL A 107 1.77 -10.42 1.97
N LEU A 108 2.46 -9.29 2.08
CA LEU A 108 3.89 -9.21 2.36
C LEU A 108 4.03 -8.44 3.67
N ASP A 109 4.46 -9.12 4.73
CA ASP A 109 4.65 -8.56 6.07
C ASP A 109 6.11 -8.72 6.49
N VAL A 110 6.78 -7.61 6.76
CA VAL A 110 8.18 -7.58 7.21
C VAL A 110 8.26 -7.22 8.69
N LYS A 111 8.75 -8.20 9.46
CA LYS A 111 8.89 -8.08 10.91
C LYS A 111 10.14 -7.33 11.35
N ASP A 112 11.20 -7.32 10.54
CA ASP A 112 12.51 -6.74 10.89
C ASP A 112 12.90 -5.59 9.95
N GLU A 113 13.41 -4.49 10.50
CA GLU A 113 13.70 -3.25 9.78
C GLU A 113 15.00 -3.34 8.95
N ASN A 114 14.81 -3.13 7.64
CA ASN A 114 15.60 -2.32 6.72
C ASN A 114 16.88 -2.88 6.06
N ASP A 115 16.92 -2.73 4.73
CA ASP A 115 18.04 -2.92 3.79
C ASP A 115 18.59 -1.59 3.22
N GLY A 116 18.03 -0.44 3.62
CA GLY A 116 18.45 0.90 3.21
C GLY A 116 17.39 1.70 2.43
N SER A 117 16.16 1.20 2.29
CA SER A 117 15.05 1.96 1.68
C SER A 117 14.73 3.23 2.48
N PRO A 118 14.52 4.38 1.82
CA PRO A 118 14.17 5.62 2.50
C PRO A 118 12.79 5.58 3.16
N TYR A 119 11.94 4.60 2.83
CA TYR A 119 10.51 4.62 3.15
C TYR A 119 10.05 3.53 4.12
N GLY A 120 10.96 2.69 4.65
CA GLY A 120 10.64 1.73 5.71
C GLY A 120 9.34 0.97 5.46
N ALA A 121 9.03 0.59 4.22
CA ALA A 121 7.81 -0.17 3.97
C ALA A 121 7.90 -1.47 4.76
N TYR A 122 6.80 -1.88 5.38
CA TYR A 122 6.78 -3.09 6.21
C TYR A 122 5.54 -3.94 6.00
N LEU A 123 4.52 -3.44 5.29
CA LEU A 123 3.33 -4.21 4.98
C LEU A 123 2.81 -3.84 3.60
N ILE A 124 2.53 -4.85 2.78
CA ILE A 124 1.67 -4.74 1.60
C ILE A 124 0.55 -5.77 1.76
N LEU A 125 -0.70 -5.30 1.76
CA LEU A 125 -1.88 -6.13 1.59
C LEU A 125 -2.42 -5.88 0.19
N ALA A 126 -2.72 -6.95 -0.55
CA ALA A 126 -3.21 -6.85 -1.91
C ALA A 126 -4.48 -7.69 -2.06
N LEU A 127 -5.50 -7.15 -2.71
CA LEU A 127 -6.75 -7.86 -3.00
C LEU A 127 -7.37 -7.33 -4.28
N THR A 128 -7.86 -8.25 -5.11
CA THR A 128 -8.56 -7.92 -6.35
C THR A 128 -10.02 -7.59 -6.04
N GLY A 129 -10.47 -6.43 -6.49
CA GLY A 129 -11.86 -5.97 -6.47
C GLY A 129 -12.42 -5.48 -5.14
N ALA A 130 -11.60 -5.42 -4.09
CA ALA A 130 -12.03 -4.94 -2.78
C ALA A 130 -10.84 -4.43 -1.94
N ASP A 131 -11.14 -3.63 -0.92
CA ASP A 131 -10.13 -3.25 0.09
C ASP A 131 -9.71 -4.50 0.89
N PRO A 132 -8.39 -4.81 0.97
CA PRO A 132 -7.91 -5.94 1.76
C PRO A 132 -8.30 -5.92 3.25
N LEU A 133 -8.51 -4.74 3.85
CA LEU A 133 -8.94 -4.60 5.25
C LEU A 133 -10.47 -4.55 5.40
N ASN A 134 -11.21 -4.44 4.30
CA ASN A 134 -12.67 -4.43 4.28
C ASN A 134 -13.21 -5.20 3.05
N PRO A 135 -12.97 -6.53 2.98
CA PRO A 135 -13.33 -7.34 1.82
C PRO A 135 -14.85 -7.52 1.67
N GLY A 136 -15.63 -7.29 2.73
CA GLY A 136 -17.08 -7.37 2.74
C GLY A 136 -17.78 -6.14 2.16
N GLY A 137 -17.05 -5.04 1.93
CA GLY A 137 -17.57 -3.84 1.29
C GLY A 137 -18.57 -3.06 2.14
N GLU A 138 -18.44 -3.06 3.48
CA GLU A 138 -19.13 -2.03 4.27
C GLU A 138 -18.66 -0.67 3.74
N GLU A 139 -19.56 0.22 3.34
CA GLU A 139 -19.21 1.52 2.76
C GLU A 139 -18.33 2.30 3.75
N MET A 140 -17.02 2.27 3.50
CA MET A 140 -16.07 3.17 4.13
C MET A 140 -16.05 4.44 3.28
N ASP A 141 -16.38 5.55 3.91
CA ASP A 141 -16.33 6.86 3.28
C ASP A 141 -14.86 7.29 3.18
N TYR A 142 -14.18 6.83 2.13
CA TYR A 142 -12.81 7.25 1.82
C TYR A 142 -12.76 8.65 1.19
N GLU A 143 -13.92 9.32 1.03
CA GLU A 143 -14.05 10.69 0.54
C GLU A 143 -14.16 11.71 1.68
N ASP A 144 -13.65 11.41 2.89
CA ASP A 144 -13.45 12.47 3.88
C ASP A 144 -12.32 13.40 3.41
N THR A 145 -12.68 14.31 2.51
CA THR A 145 -11.85 15.39 2.01
C THR A 145 -11.72 16.49 3.04
N GLY A 146 -11.59 16.19 4.34
CA GLY A 146 -11.20 17.13 5.38
C GLY A 146 -11.90 18.49 5.30
N GLU A 147 -13.19 18.51 4.94
CA GLU A 147 -14.01 19.72 4.93
C GLU A 147 -14.47 20.04 6.36
N ASP A 148 -13.53 20.12 7.30
CA ASP A 148 -13.77 20.61 8.67
C ASP A 148 -12.57 21.42 9.21
N LEU A 149 -11.84 22.06 8.29
CA LEU A 149 -10.89 23.13 8.62
C LEU A 149 -11.38 24.48 8.07
N LEU A 150 -12.51 24.97 8.61
CA LEU A 150 -12.96 26.37 8.50
C LEU A 150 -13.13 27.01 9.88
#